data_AF-A0A834LZC1-F1
#
_entry.id   AF-A0A834LZC1-F1
#
_cell.length_a   1.000
_cell.length_b   1.000
_cell.length_c   1.000
_cell.angle_alpha   90.00
_cell.angle_beta   90.00
_cell.angle_gamma   90.00
#
_symmetry.space_group_name_H-M   'P 1'
#
loop_
_entity.id
_entity.type
_entity.pdbx_description
1 polymer ?
#
loop_
_entity_poly.entity_id
_entity_poly.type
_entity_poly.pdbx_seq_one_letter_code
_entity_poly.pdbx_strand_id
1 'polypeptide(L)'
;MHFSEEANTNKYKENLYQWLKNNVTKCSRQLFIFDEVDKMIPEVLNAIKPYIDYRDDVDGVDYTKSIFLFLSNTGADIVNEHYHDLHFVEGKNREDLTLADFEPLIKKGIFNEKGGFFHSDAIKHNLIDHFIPFLPLEEKHIRLCIKDEFKARNVHIPDKKHIQEILDYVEWGPDSSKSFSKTGCKGLSQKVALLVAKHSDKYFPDKDEL
;
A
#
# COMPACT_ATOMS: atom_id res chain seq x y z
N MET A 1 15.77 -4.44 -4.93
CA MET A 1 16.28 -4.21 -6.31
C MET A 1 15.46 -3.07 -6.90
N HIS A 2 16.08 -2.12 -7.60
CA HIS A 2 15.37 -1.04 -8.30
C HIS A 2 15.39 -1.32 -9.80
N PHE A 3 14.23 -1.20 -10.46
CA PHE A 3 14.00 -1.60 -11.85
C PHE A 3 13.58 -0.42 -12.73
N SER A 4 14.25 0.73 -12.60
CA SER A 4 13.77 2.01 -13.15
C SER A 4 14.29 2.36 -14.55
N GLU A 5 15.30 1.64 -15.08
CA GLU A 5 15.94 1.99 -16.36
C GLU A 5 15.64 0.94 -17.45
N GLU A 6 14.88 1.31 -18.48
CA GLU A 6 14.47 0.40 -19.56
C GLU A 6 15.67 -0.25 -20.29
N ALA A 7 16.79 0.46 -20.43
CA ALA A 7 18.00 -0.06 -21.06
C ALA A 7 18.57 -1.31 -20.37
N ASN A 8 18.23 -1.53 -19.10
CA ASN A 8 18.72 -2.63 -18.28
C ASN A 8 17.70 -3.77 -18.09
N THR A 9 16.59 -3.77 -18.84
CA THR A 9 15.48 -4.73 -18.70
C THR A 9 15.93 -6.19 -18.69
N ASN A 10 16.78 -6.61 -19.63
CA ASN A 10 17.25 -8.01 -19.67
C ASN A 10 18.08 -8.40 -18.44
N LYS A 11 18.98 -7.51 -18.02
CA LYS A 11 19.78 -7.69 -16.79
C LYS A 11 18.89 -7.76 -15.55
N TYR A 12 17.83 -6.96 -15.49
CA TYR A 12 16.86 -7.02 -14.40
C TYR A 12 16.11 -8.34 -14.32
N LYS A 13 15.68 -8.88 -15.46
CA LYS A 13 15.05 -10.21 -15.53
C LYS A 13 16.00 -11.29 -15.03
N GLU A 14 17.24 -11.30 -15.50
CA GLU A 14 18.25 -12.29 -15.10
C GLU A 14 18.57 -12.20 -13.61
N ASN A 15 18.80 -11.00 -13.09
CA ASN A 15 19.06 -10.78 -11.67
C ASN A 15 17.88 -11.21 -10.80
N LEU A 16 16.65 -10.89 -11.21
CA LEU A 16 15.44 -11.28 -10.51
C LEU A 16 15.29 -12.80 -10.45
N TYR A 17 15.47 -13.47 -11.60
CA TYR A 17 15.47 -14.93 -11.67
C TYR A 17 16.49 -15.55 -10.71
N GLN A 18 17.75 -15.15 -10.81
CA GLN A 18 18.82 -15.70 -9.97
C GLN A 18 18.54 -15.45 -8.49
N TRP A 19 18.02 -14.28 -8.15
CA TRP A 19 17.67 -13.95 -6.78
C TRP A 19 16.53 -14.82 -6.24
N LEU A 20 15.44 -15.01 -7.00
CA LEU A 20 14.34 -15.88 -6.61
C LEU A 20 14.83 -17.32 -6.43
N LYS A 21 15.48 -17.87 -7.45
CA LYS A 21 16.00 -19.25 -7.45
C LYS A 21 16.92 -19.51 -6.26
N ASN A 22 17.89 -18.63 -6.03
CA ASN A 22 18.86 -18.79 -4.94
C ASN A 22 18.21 -18.75 -3.55
N ASN A 23 17.16 -17.95 -3.37
CA ASN A 23 16.45 -17.88 -2.08
C ASN A 23 15.54 -19.09 -1.85
N VAL A 24 14.79 -19.51 -2.87
CA VAL A 24 13.88 -20.66 -2.74
C VAL A 24 14.65 -21.98 -2.60
N THR A 25 15.78 -22.12 -3.31
CA THR A 25 16.66 -23.30 -3.17
C THR A 25 17.21 -23.44 -1.75
N LYS A 26 17.43 -22.33 -1.03
CA LYS A 26 17.89 -22.34 0.37
C LYS A 26 16.75 -22.61 1.35
N CYS A 27 15.57 -22.09 1.08
CA CYS A 27 14.38 -22.26 1.91
C CYS A 27 13.15 -22.18 1.01
N SER A 28 12.33 -23.23 0.95
CA SER A 28 11.16 -23.25 0.06
C SER A 28 10.03 -22.31 0.50
N ARG A 29 10.02 -21.88 1.78
CA ARG A 29 9.01 -21.00 2.38
C ARG A 29 9.54 -19.57 2.44
N GLN A 30 9.53 -18.87 1.30
CA GLN A 30 9.93 -17.47 1.22
C GLN A 30 8.72 -16.54 1.17
N LEU A 31 8.91 -15.30 1.62
CA LEU A 31 8.01 -14.19 1.35
C LEU A 31 8.72 -13.19 0.45
N PHE A 32 8.19 -13.00 -0.76
CA PHE A 32 8.68 -12.02 -1.73
C PHE A 32 7.72 -10.84 -1.78
N ILE A 33 8.22 -9.64 -1.49
CA ILE A 33 7.43 -8.41 -1.53
C ILE A 33 7.94 -7.55 -2.68
N PHE A 34 7.05 -7.23 -3.60
CA PHE A 34 7.28 -6.33 -4.73
C PHE A 34 6.47 -5.07 -4.48
N ASP A 35 7.18 -3.99 -4.16
CA ASP A 35 6.58 -2.68 -3.89
C ASP A 35 6.54 -1.81 -5.16
N GLU A 36 5.56 -0.92 -5.23
CA GLU A 36 5.31 0.00 -6.36
C GLU A 36 5.30 -0.68 -7.74
N VAL A 37 4.62 -1.82 -7.86
CA VAL A 37 4.62 -2.62 -9.11
C VAL A 37 3.95 -1.93 -10.28
N ASP A 38 3.11 -0.92 -10.02
CA ASP A 38 2.58 -0.01 -11.04
C ASP A 38 3.68 0.72 -11.81
N LYS A 39 4.81 0.98 -11.16
CA LYS A 39 5.98 1.66 -11.75
C LYS A 39 7.03 0.69 -12.31
N MET A 40 6.81 -0.62 -12.18
CA MET A 40 7.73 -1.63 -12.67
C MET A 40 7.60 -1.79 -14.19
N ILE A 41 8.73 -2.00 -14.87
CA ILE A 41 8.75 -2.31 -16.30
C ILE A 41 7.93 -3.61 -16.52
N PRO A 42 6.87 -3.60 -17.35
CA PRO A 42 5.96 -4.76 -17.51
C PRO A 42 6.68 -6.06 -17.87
N GLU A 43 7.73 -5.98 -18.68
CA GLU A 43 8.54 -7.12 -19.08
C GLU A 43 9.27 -7.78 -17.89
N VAL A 44 9.71 -6.99 -16.91
CA VAL A 44 10.36 -7.52 -15.70
C VAL A 44 9.33 -8.20 -14.81
N LEU A 45 8.11 -7.64 -14.69
CA LEU A 45 7.03 -8.28 -13.95
C LEU A 45 6.62 -9.60 -14.62
N ASN A 46 6.54 -9.63 -15.96
CA ASN A 46 6.26 -10.84 -16.72
C ASN A 46 7.32 -11.93 -16.54
N ALA A 47 8.56 -11.60 -16.16
CA ALA A 47 9.57 -12.60 -15.85
C ALA A 47 9.28 -13.37 -14.56
N ILE A 48 8.41 -12.87 -13.68
CA ILE A 48 7.99 -13.56 -12.44
C ILE A 48 6.97 -14.66 -12.73
N LYS A 49 6.21 -14.52 -13.83
CA LYS A 49 5.09 -15.40 -14.22
C LYS A 49 5.36 -16.90 -14.01
N PRO A 50 6.49 -17.48 -14.46
CA PRO A 50 6.73 -18.92 -14.30
C PRO A 50 6.73 -19.38 -12.84
N TYR A 51 7.15 -18.52 -11.90
CA TYR A 51 7.33 -18.88 -10.49
C TYR A 51 6.06 -18.67 -9.64
N ILE A 52 5.07 -17.97 -10.19
CA ILE A 52 3.74 -17.78 -9.58
C ILE A 52 2.65 -18.59 -10.29
N ASP A 53 3.00 -19.24 -11.41
CA ASP A 53 2.14 -20.20 -12.09
C ASP A 53 2.04 -21.50 -11.26
N TYR A 54 0.98 -22.27 -11.43
CA TYR A 54 0.67 -23.49 -10.66
C TYR A 54 1.60 -24.68 -11.00
N ARG A 55 2.83 -24.41 -11.44
CA ARG A 55 3.81 -25.43 -11.78
C ARG A 55 4.61 -25.78 -10.54
N ASP A 56 4.63 -27.06 -10.20
CA ASP A 56 5.35 -27.58 -9.04
C ASP A 56 6.89 -27.47 -9.19
N ASP A 57 7.39 -27.24 -10.41
CA ASP A 57 8.83 -27.15 -10.69
C ASP A 57 9.14 -26.14 -11.80
N VAL A 58 10.06 -25.21 -11.49
CA VAL A 58 10.70 -24.34 -12.48
C VAL A 58 12.22 -24.44 -12.31
N ASP A 59 12.87 -25.05 -13.30
CA ASP A 59 14.30 -25.35 -13.30
C ASP A 59 14.80 -26.12 -12.06
N GLY A 60 14.04 -27.13 -11.62
CA GLY A 60 14.38 -27.98 -10.47
C GLY A 60 14.02 -27.37 -9.11
N VAL A 61 13.21 -26.31 -9.07
CA VAL A 61 12.85 -25.59 -7.85
C VAL A 61 11.34 -25.47 -7.72
N ASP A 62 10.83 -25.88 -6.56
CA ASP A 62 9.43 -25.80 -6.15
C ASP A 62 9.13 -24.45 -5.47
N TYR A 63 8.28 -23.63 -6.12
CA TYR A 63 7.87 -22.32 -5.64
C TYR A 63 6.51 -22.33 -4.93
N THR A 64 5.79 -23.46 -4.88
CA THR A 64 4.40 -23.56 -4.38
C THR A 64 4.25 -23.21 -2.89
N LYS A 65 5.35 -23.22 -2.13
CA LYS A 65 5.40 -22.86 -0.71
C LYS A 65 5.82 -21.40 -0.46
N SER A 66 6.16 -20.66 -1.50
CA SER A 66 6.54 -19.26 -1.42
C SER A 66 5.32 -18.36 -1.58
N ILE A 67 5.33 -17.22 -0.88
CA ILE A 67 4.28 -16.20 -0.94
C ILE A 67 4.83 -15.01 -1.73
N PHE A 68 4.05 -14.56 -2.71
CA PHE A 68 4.36 -13.38 -3.52
C PHE A 68 3.34 -12.29 -3.21
N LEU A 69 3.81 -11.16 -2.67
CA LEU A 69 2.99 -10.00 -2.34
C LEU A 69 3.35 -8.85 -3.29
N PHE A 70 2.36 -8.37 -4.04
CA PHE A 70 2.49 -7.24 -4.94
C PHE A 70 1.74 -6.03 -4.37
N LEU A 71 2.44 -4.90 -4.19
CA LEU A 71 1.87 -3.66 -3.70
C LEU A 71 1.80 -2.66 -4.85
N SER A 72 0.61 -2.12 -5.10
CA SER A 72 0.31 -1.22 -6.20
C SER A 72 -0.69 -0.15 -5.80
N ASN A 73 -0.58 1.04 -6.38
CA ASN A 73 -1.64 2.05 -6.32
C ASN A 73 -2.62 1.99 -7.52
N THR A 74 -2.42 1.08 -8.48
CA THR A 74 -3.33 0.86 -9.62
C THR A 74 -4.75 0.56 -9.12
N GLY A 75 -5.75 1.21 -9.70
CA GLY A 75 -7.16 1.05 -9.34
C GLY A 75 -7.59 1.73 -8.04
N ALA A 76 -6.72 2.51 -7.38
CA ALA A 76 -7.06 3.23 -6.17
C ALA A 76 -8.23 4.21 -6.37
N ASP A 77 -8.24 4.94 -7.49
CA ASP A 77 -9.33 5.89 -7.79
C ASP A 77 -10.68 5.18 -7.92
N ILE A 78 -10.71 4.02 -8.59
CA ILE A 78 -11.93 3.24 -8.79
C ILE A 78 -12.41 2.65 -7.45
N VAL A 79 -11.49 2.19 -6.60
CA VAL A 79 -11.83 1.72 -5.24
C VAL A 79 -12.38 2.87 -4.39
N ASN A 80 -11.78 4.05 -4.46
CA ASN A 80 -12.20 5.22 -3.70
C ASN A 80 -13.60 5.69 -4.10
N GLU A 81 -13.87 5.80 -5.41
CA GLU A 81 -15.18 6.18 -5.95
C GLU A 81 -16.24 5.14 -5.56
N HIS A 82 -15.96 3.85 -5.74
CA HIS A 82 -16.92 2.81 -5.38
C HIS A 82 -17.19 2.78 -3.86
N TYR A 83 -16.16 2.96 -3.04
CA TYR A 83 -16.33 3.06 -1.60
C TYR A 83 -17.15 4.30 -1.20
N HIS A 84 -16.94 5.43 -1.88
CA HIS A 84 -17.73 6.65 -1.64
C HIS A 84 -19.22 6.38 -1.86
N ASP A 85 -19.58 5.77 -2.99
CA ASP A 85 -20.96 5.45 -3.33
C ASP A 85 -21.59 4.51 -2.29
N LEU A 86 -20.93 3.40 -1.97
CA LEU A 86 -21.43 2.43 -0.99
C LEU A 86 -21.61 3.06 0.39
N HIS A 87 -20.67 3.90 0.82
CA HIS A 87 -20.66 4.42 2.19
C HIS A 87 -21.55 5.65 2.37
N PHE A 88 -21.43 6.63 1.48
CA PHE A 88 -22.10 7.93 1.63
C PHE A 88 -23.40 8.07 0.86
N VAL A 89 -23.56 7.34 -0.25
CA VAL A 89 -24.79 7.39 -1.06
C VAL A 89 -25.75 6.29 -0.63
N GLU A 90 -25.27 5.05 -0.49
CA GLU A 90 -26.09 3.90 -0.08
C GLU A 90 -26.19 3.73 1.45
N GLY A 91 -25.29 4.36 2.21
CA GLY A 91 -25.32 4.33 3.68
C GLY A 91 -24.83 3.01 4.29
N LYS A 92 -24.07 2.18 3.57
CA LYS A 92 -23.46 0.98 4.15
C LYS A 92 -22.36 1.37 5.14
N ASN A 93 -22.23 0.66 6.25
CA ASN A 93 -21.08 0.90 7.12
C ASN A 93 -19.81 0.37 6.47
N ARG A 94 -18.68 1.03 6.72
CA ARG A 94 -17.36 0.60 6.25
C ARG A 94 -17.05 -0.83 6.65
N GLU A 95 -17.41 -1.19 7.88
CA GLU A 95 -17.12 -2.47 8.51
C GLU A 95 -17.99 -3.63 7.97
N ASP A 96 -19.07 -3.31 7.25
CA ASP A 96 -19.95 -4.29 6.61
C ASP A 96 -19.50 -4.64 5.19
N LEU A 97 -18.51 -3.92 4.64
CA LEU A 97 -18.00 -4.14 3.29
C LEU A 97 -17.06 -5.34 3.25
N THR A 98 -17.13 -6.08 2.14
CA THR A 98 -16.42 -7.33 1.94
C THR A 98 -15.53 -7.28 0.70
N LEU A 99 -14.63 -8.25 0.59
CA LEU A 99 -13.77 -8.40 -0.59
C LEU A 99 -14.57 -8.55 -1.89
N ALA A 100 -15.73 -9.22 -1.81
CA ALA A 100 -16.60 -9.47 -2.95
C ALA A 100 -17.22 -8.20 -3.53
N ASP A 101 -17.36 -7.14 -2.74
CA ASP A 101 -17.86 -5.84 -3.21
C ASP A 101 -16.87 -5.17 -4.17
N PHE A 102 -15.57 -5.42 -4.03
CA PHE A 102 -14.53 -4.72 -4.79
C PHE A 102 -13.82 -5.57 -5.84
N GLU A 103 -13.69 -6.89 -5.65
CA GLU A 103 -12.93 -7.77 -6.55
C GLU A 103 -13.30 -7.65 -8.03
N PRO A 104 -14.59 -7.65 -8.44
CA PRO A 104 -14.95 -7.53 -9.85
C PRO A 104 -14.51 -6.19 -10.46
N LEU A 105 -14.59 -5.13 -9.66
CA LEU A 105 -14.26 -3.76 -10.03
C LEU A 105 -12.74 -3.58 -10.14
N ILE A 106 -11.98 -4.09 -9.18
CA ILE A 106 -10.51 -4.07 -9.20
C ILE A 106 -9.98 -4.86 -10.40
N LYS A 107 -10.50 -6.07 -10.65
CA LYS A 107 -10.12 -6.87 -11.82
C LYS A 107 -10.30 -6.04 -13.08
N LYS A 108 -11.47 -5.42 -13.29
CA LYS A 108 -11.73 -4.57 -14.46
C LYS A 108 -10.82 -3.33 -14.51
N GLY A 109 -10.53 -2.69 -13.38
CA GLY A 109 -9.68 -1.50 -13.29
C GLY A 109 -8.24 -1.76 -13.69
N ILE A 110 -7.62 -2.77 -13.06
CA ILE A 110 -6.22 -3.13 -13.29
C ILE A 110 -5.99 -3.61 -14.74
N PHE A 111 -6.97 -4.27 -15.37
CA PHE A 111 -6.87 -4.65 -16.78
C PHE A 111 -6.81 -3.45 -17.75
N ASN A 112 -7.39 -2.30 -17.38
CA ASN A 112 -7.56 -1.15 -18.27
C ASN A 112 -6.58 0.01 -17.99
N GLU A 113 -5.98 0.06 -16.80
CA GLU A 113 -4.99 1.09 -16.44
C GLU A 113 -3.57 0.76 -16.94
N LYS A 114 -2.89 1.76 -17.54
CA LYS A 114 -1.48 1.64 -17.95
C LYS A 114 -0.56 1.57 -16.72
N GLY A 115 0.33 0.57 -16.67
CA GLY A 115 1.27 0.31 -15.58
C GLY A 115 1.89 -1.08 -15.67
N GLY A 116 2.65 -1.54 -14.68
CA GLY A 116 3.31 -2.86 -14.68
C GLY A 116 2.35 -4.05 -14.90
N PHE A 117 1.09 -3.87 -14.52
CA PHE A 117 0.02 -4.85 -14.70
C PHE A 117 -0.72 -4.75 -16.04
N PHE A 118 -0.58 -3.63 -16.77
CA PHE A 118 -1.26 -3.38 -18.03
C PHE A 118 -0.87 -4.41 -19.08
N HIS A 119 -1.85 -5.20 -19.51
CA HIS A 119 -1.64 -6.33 -20.42
C HIS A 119 -0.60 -7.37 -19.95
N SER A 120 -0.19 -7.34 -18.68
CA SER A 120 0.70 -8.35 -18.13
C SER A 120 0.02 -9.71 -18.19
N ASP A 121 0.82 -10.71 -18.51
CA ASP A 121 0.32 -12.08 -18.60
C ASP A 121 -0.13 -12.60 -17.22
N ALA A 122 0.41 -12.05 -16.13
CA ALA A 122 0.04 -12.42 -14.77
C ALA A 122 -1.46 -12.23 -14.49
N ILE A 123 -2.06 -11.16 -15.00
CA ILE A 123 -3.50 -10.92 -14.85
C ILE A 123 -4.28 -11.63 -15.95
N LYS A 124 -3.77 -11.67 -17.19
CA LYS A 124 -4.41 -12.41 -18.30
C LYS A 124 -4.60 -13.89 -18.01
N HIS A 125 -3.70 -14.50 -17.22
CA HIS A 125 -3.78 -15.91 -16.84
C HIS A 125 -4.28 -16.12 -15.39
N ASN A 126 -4.81 -15.09 -14.73
CA ASN A 126 -5.36 -15.19 -13.37
C ASN A 126 -4.37 -15.79 -12.35
N LEU A 127 -3.10 -15.35 -12.40
CA LEU A 127 -2.03 -15.79 -11.49
C LEU A 127 -2.07 -15.10 -10.12
N ILE A 128 -3.02 -14.20 -9.92
CA ILE A 128 -3.25 -13.54 -8.64
C ILE A 128 -4.41 -14.26 -7.95
N ASP A 129 -4.14 -14.84 -6.78
CA ASP A 129 -5.15 -15.55 -5.99
C ASP A 129 -6.21 -14.59 -5.43
N HIS A 130 -5.77 -13.46 -4.88
CA HIS A 130 -6.63 -12.48 -4.21
C HIS A 130 -6.19 -11.05 -4.51
N PHE A 131 -7.17 -10.17 -4.76
CA PHE A 131 -6.96 -8.73 -4.87
C PHE A 131 -7.46 -8.05 -3.60
N ILE A 132 -6.55 -7.59 -2.74
CA ILE A 132 -6.90 -7.01 -1.44
C ILE A 132 -6.94 -5.47 -1.54
N PRO A 133 -8.13 -4.82 -1.60
CA PRO A 133 -8.22 -3.37 -1.63
C PRO A 133 -7.89 -2.75 -0.28
N PHE A 134 -7.23 -1.60 -0.34
CA PHE A 134 -7.07 -0.70 0.80
C PHE A 134 -8.03 0.48 0.61
N LEU A 135 -9.01 0.59 1.51
CA LEU A 135 -10.00 1.66 1.47
C LEU A 135 -9.41 2.98 1.98
N PRO A 136 -9.84 4.13 1.43
CA PRO A 136 -9.32 5.43 1.81
C PRO A 136 -9.65 5.75 3.28
N LEU A 137 -8.85 6.63 3.89
CA LEU A 137 -8.94 6.94 5.31
C LEU A 137 -9.78 8.18 5.58
N GLU A 138 -10.88 7.99 6.30
CA GLU A 138 -11.69 9.06 6.90
C GLU A 138 -10.98 9.78 8.07
N GLU A 139 -11.52 10.92 8.48
CA GLU A 139 -11.03 11.72 9.61
C GLU A 139 -10.83 10.92 10.90
N LYS A 140 -11.75 10.01 11.22
CA LYS A 140 -11.65 9.16 12.42
C LYS A 140 -10.35 8.35 12.43
N HIS A 141 -9.91 7.85 11.26
CA HIS A 141 -8.66 7.09 11.13
C HIS A 141 -7.44 8.00 11.21
N ILE A 142 -7.50 9.19 10.61
CA ILE A 142 -6.41 10.17 10.69
C ILE A 142 -6.20 10.63 12.13
N ARG A 143 -7.27 10.83 12.91
CA ARG A 143 -7.18 11.10 14.35
C ARG A 143 -6.46 10.00 15.11
N LEU A 144 -6.64 8.73 14.75
CA LEU A 144 -5.92 7.61 15.35
C LEU A 144 -4.43 7.66 14.99
N CYS A 145 -4.09 7.85 13.71
CA CYS A 145 -2.71 8.01 13.27
C CYS A 145 -2.00 9.16 14.00
N ILE A 146 -2.65 10.32 14.14
CA ILE A 146 -2.07 11.46 14.87
C ILE A 146 -1.77 11.08 16.33
N LYS A 147 -2.70 10.41 17.01
CA LYS A 147 -2.50 9.96 18.40
C LYS A 147 -1.34 8.97 18.51
N ASP A 148 -1.21 8.04 17.57
CA ASP A 148 -0.10 7.09 17.54
C ASP A 148 1.25 7.78 17.30
N GLU A 149 1.28 8.82 16.46
CA GLU A 149 2.48 9.64 16.26
C GLU A 149 2.87 10.45 17.51
N PHE A 150 1.90 10.95 18.28
CA PHE A 150 2.17 11.57 19.58
C PHE A 150 2.71 10.53 20.58
N LYS A 151 2.09 9.34 20.62
CA LYS A 151 2.51 8.24 21.50
C LYS A 151 3.93 7.76 21.18
N ALA A 152 4.30 7.68 19.91
CA ALA A 152 5.65 7.35 19.45
C ALA A 152 6.72 8.36 19.95
N ARG A 153 6.28 9.54 20.38
CA ARG A 153 7.12 10.62 20.94
C ARG A 153 6.94 10.77 22.46
N ASN A 154 6.43 9.74 23.14
CA ASN A 154 6.16 9.73 24.58
C ASN A 154 5.12 10.76 25.05
N VAL A 155 4.27 11.26 24.14
CA VAL A 155 3.13 12.12 24.49
C VAL A 155 1.87 11.26 24.50
N HIS A 156 1.51 10.73 25.67
CA HIS A 156 0.35 9.83 25.81
C HIS A 156 -1.00 10.57 25.81
N ILE A 157 -1.02 11.84 26.21
CA ILE A 157 -2.23 12.66 26.30
C ILE A 157 -2.00 13.94 25.48
N PRO A 158 -2.12 13.87 24.14
CA PRO A 158 -2.00 15.06 23.29
C PRO A 158 -3.17 16.02 23.51
N ASP A 159 -2.88 17.33 23.45
CA ASP A 159 -3.94 18.36 23.51
C ASP A 159 -4.87 18.22 22.29
N LYS A 160 -6.18 18.25 22.53
CA LYS A 160 -7.20 18.23 21.46
C LYS A 160 -6.96 19.33 20.42
N LYS A 161 -6.52 20.53 20.84
CA LYS A 161 -6.18 21.64 19.93
C LYS A 161 -5.01 21.30 19.02
N HIS A 162 -4.01 20.60 19.55
CA HIS A 162 -2.85 20.18 18.78
C HIS A 162 -3.21 19.06 17.79
N ILE A 163 -4.11 18.13 18.17
CA ILE A 163 -4.65 17.15 17.22
C ILE A 163 -5.40 17.88 16.09
N GLN A 164 -6.24 18.86 16.42
CA GLN A 164 -6.99 19.62 15.42
C GLN A 164 -6.06 20.41 14.49
N GLU A 165 -5.03 21.07 15.03
CA GLU A 165 -4.02 21.77 14.23
C GLU A 165 -3.38 20.84 13.20
N ILE A 166 -3.04 19.60 13.58
CA ILE A 166 -2.48 18.62 12.63
C ILE A 166 -3.52 18.20 11.57
N LEU A 167 -4.77 18.00 11.95
CA LEU A 167 -5.85 17.65 11.01
C LEU A 167 -6.12 18.74 9.98
N ASP A 168 -5.99 20.01 10.38
CA ASP A 168 -6.23 21.14 9.48
C ASP A 168 -5.17 21.22 8.35
N TYR A 169 -4.01 20.57 8.52
CA TYR A 169 -3.00 20.43 7.45
C TYR A 169 -3.26 19.26 6.50
N VAL A 170 -4.22 18.39 6.80
CA VAL A 170 -4.51 17.23 5.97
C VAL A 170 -5.28 17.67 4.74
N GLU A 171 -4.83 17.23 3.57
CA GLU A 171 -5.55 17.45 2.34
C GLU A 171 -6.65 16.41 2.18
N TRP A 172 -7.88 16.90 2.04
CA TRP A 172 -9.07 16.07 1.87
C TRP A 172 -9.55 16.08 0.41
N GLY A 173 -10.03 14.94 -0.10
CA GLY A 173 -10.53 14.78 -1.46
C GLY A 173 -10.59 13.29 -1.87
N PRO A 174 -10.78 12.97 -3.16
CA PRO A 174 -10.93 13.88 -4.31
C PRO A 174 -12.33 14.48 -4.49
N ASP A 175 -13.35 13.95 -3.81
CA ASP A 175 -14.74 14.34 -4.07
C ASP A 175 -15.09 15.69 -3.42
N SER A 176 -16.11 16.38 -3.95
CA SER A 176 -16.63 17.64 -3.40
C SER A 176 -17.02 17.55 -1.91
N SER A 177 -17.29 16.33 -1.45
CA SER A 177 -17.59 15.99 -0.06
C SER A 177 -16.39 16.09 0.89
N LYS A 178 -15.14 16.10 0.38
CA LYS A 178 -13.90 16.11 1.18
C LYS A 178 -13.87 15.04 2.28
N SER A 179 -14.40 13.85 1.99
CA SER A 179 -14.65 12.82 3.01
C SER A 179 -13.42 12.00 3.39
N PHE A 180 -12.38 12.00 2.56
CA PHE A 180 -11.19 11.16 2.72
C PHE A 180 -9.88 11.95 2.66
N SER A 181 -8.86 11.46 3.37
CA SER A 181 -7.49 11.99 3.27
C SER A 181 -6.83 11.55 1.97
N LYS A 182 -6.32 12.50 1.19
CA LYS A 182 -5.61 12.23 -0.08
C LYS A 182 -4.31 11.45 0.11
N THR A 183 -3.67 11.60 1.26
CA THR A 183 -2.36 11.00 1.55
C THR A 183 -2.44 9.91 2.62
N GLY A 184 -3.65 9.54 3.04
CA GLY A 184 -3.83 8.67 4.21
C GLY A 184 -3.13 9.27 5.43
N CYS A 185 -2.29 8.48 6.09
CA CYS A 185 -1.50 8.92 7.25
C CYS A 185 -0.08 9.40 6.91
N LYS A 186 0.27 9.47 5.62
CA LYS A 186 1.60 9.89 5.16
C LYS A 186 1.84 11.36 5.50
N GLY A 187 3.01 11.66 6.06
CA GLY A 187 3.43 13.04 6.38
C GLY A 187 3.00 13.53 7.78
N LEU A 188 2.10 12.82 8.46
CA LEU A 188 1.64 13.21 9.80
C LEU A 188 2.77 13.17 10.83
N SER A 189 3.67 12.19 10.73
CA SER A 189 4.80 12.04 11.64
C SER A 189 5.66 13.30 11.72
N GLN A 190 6.01 13.89 10.56
CA GLN A 190 6.81 15.11 10.49
C GLN A 190 6.06 16.30 11.12
N LYS A 191 4.76 16.43 10.84
CA LYS A 191 3.93 17.51 11.41
C LYS A 191 3.82 17.40 12.93
N VAL A 192 3.57 16.21 13.44
CA VAL A 192 3.50 15.94 14.89
C VAL A 192 4.85 16.19 15.55
N ALA A 193 5.96 15.78 14.93
CA ALA A 193 7.30 16.05 15.44
C ALA A 193 7.55 17.56 15.62
N LEU A 194 7.25 18.36 14.60
CA LEU A 194 7.41 19.81 14.66
C LEU A 194 6.53 20.45 15.73
N LEU A 195 5.29 20.00 15.86
CA LEU A 195 4.37 20.51 16.88
C LEU A 195 4.87 20.16 18.29
N VAL A 196 5.25 18.91 18.53
CA VAL A 196 5.78 18.47 19.83
C VAL A 196 7.04 19.24 20.19
N ALA A 197 7.95 19.47 19.24
CA ALA A 197 9.15 20.28 19.46
C ALA A 197 8.81 21.74 19.81
N LYS A 198 7.89 22.36 19.07
CA LYS A 198 7.40 23.73 19.33
C LYS A 198 6.76 23.89 20.71
N HIS A 199 6.12 22.82 21.22
CA HIS A 199 5.45 22.80 22.51
C HIS A 199 6.17 21.89 23.52
N SER A 200 7.51 21.80 23.45
CA SER A 200 8.29 20.91 24.29
C SER A 200 8.07 21.19 25.78
N ASP A 201 8.08 22.45 26.21
CA ASP A 201 7.90 22.83 27.62
C ASP A 201 6.55 22.36 28.19
N LYS A 202 5.52 22.31 27.34
CA LYS A 202 4.20 21.81 27.73
C LYS A 202 4.16 20.30 27.87
N TYR A 203 4.83 19.59 26.95
CA TYR A 203 4.77 18.14 26.89
C TYR A 203 5.84 17.46 27.75
N PHE A 204 6.91 18.18 28.08
CA PHE A 204 8.05 17.71 28.85
C PHE A 204 8.53 18.82 29.80
N PRO A 205 7.70 19.20 30.79
CA PRO A 205 8.04 20.29 31.73
C PRO A 205 9.29 19.98 32.57
N ASP A 206 9.59 18.71 32.81
CA ASP A 206 10.68 18.28 33.70
C ASP A 206 12.00 18.00 32.94
N LYS A 207 12.12 18.42 31.67
CA LYS A 207 13.34 18.17 30.87
C LYS A 207 14.59 18.91 31.36
N ASP A 208 14.40 19.98 32.13
CA ASP A 208 15.49 20.82 32.65
C ASP A 208 15.95 20.39 34.06
N GLU A 209 15.38 19.32 34.64
CA GLU A 209 15.72 18.82 36.00
C GLU A 209 16.71 17.63 36.03
N LEU A 210 17.45 17.38 34.93
CA LEU A 210 18.44 16.30 34.80
C LEU A 210 19.85 16.79 34.44
#